data_AF-A0A7C5GT31-F1
#
_entry.id   AF-A0A7C5GT31-F1
#
_cell.length_a   1.000
_cell.length_b   1.000
_cell.length_c   1.000
_cell.angle_alpha   90.00
_cell.angle_beta   90.00
_cell.angle_gamma   90.00
#
_symmetry.space_group_name_H-M   'P 1'
#
loop_
_entity.id
_entity.type
_entity.pdbx_description
1 polymer ?
#
loop_
_entity_poly.entity_id
_entity_poly.type
_entity_poly.pdbx_seq_one_letter_code
_entity_poly.pdbx_strand_id
1 'polypeptide(L)'
;MPAIENNMAPIQPLTGGDRRERALEELKKATEEFEAIFINSMLKAMRNTIIESNLFPEQAGKDVYRAMMDEYLAKEISRSGGVGISRMLFEELSKYIGEEVYRGTK
;
A
#
# COMPACT_ATOMS: atom_id res chain seq x y z
N MET A 1 -11.30 24.84 41.69
CA MET A 1 -10.42 24.02 40.82
C MET A 1 -11.17 22.73 40.52
N PRO A 2 -11.54 22.43 39.26
CA PRO A 2 -12.14 21.14 38.91
C PRO A 2 -11.04 20.08 38.78
N ALA A 3 -11.31 18.87 39.26
CA ALA A 3 -10.42 17.74 39.13
C ALA A 3 -10.26 17.38 37.64
N ILE A 4 -9.02 17.09 37.22
CA ILE A 4 -8.72 16.53 35.91
C ILE A 4 -9.24 15.09 35.95
N GLU A 5 -10.40 14.85 35.36
CA GLU A 5 -10.94 13.51 35.17
C GLU A 5 -10.02 12.78 34.19
N ASN A 6 -9.25 11.83 34.72
CA ASN A 6 -8.32 11.02 33.96
C ASN A 6 -9.13 10.08 33.04
N ASN A 7 -9.47 10.55 31.85
CA ASN A 7 -10.05 9.74 30.78
C ASN A 7 -8.98 8.86 30.12
N MET A 8 -8.33 8.02 30.93
CA MET A 8 -7.56 6.90 30.41
C MET A 8 -8.57 5.78 30.19
N ALA A 9 -9.07 5.66 28.96
CA ALA A 9 -9.85 4.50 28.54
C ALA A 9 -9.13 3.22 29.02
N PRO A 10 -9.86 2.25 29.59
CA PRO A 10 -9.25 1.06 30.16
C PRO A 10 -8.38 0.38 29.11
N ILE A 11 -7.14 0.08 29.47
CA ILE A 11 -6.19 -0.66 28.63
C ILE A 11 -6.77 -2.08 28.49
N GLN A 12 -7.55 -2.30 27.44
CA GLN A 12 -8.19 -3.59 27.18
C GLN A 12 -7.11 -4.58 26.71
N PRO A 13 -7.11 -5.83 27.21
CA PRO A 13 -6.15 -6.84 26.76
C PRO A 13 -6.38 -7.14 25.28
N LEU A 14 -5.31 -7.16 24.49
CA LEU A 14 -5.33 -7.53 23.07
C LEU A 14 -5.81 -8.98 22.93
N THR A 15 -7.07 -9.18 22.56
CA THR A 15 -7.63 -10.52 22.32
C THR A 15 -7.11 -11.11 21.00
N GLY A 16 -7.21 -12.42 20.81
CA GLY A 16 -6.78 -13.08 19.56
C GLY A 16 -7.51 -12.60 18.30
N GLY A 17 -8.74 -12.09 18.45
CA GLY A 17 -9.50 -11.48 17.35
C GLY A 17 -8.89 -10.16 16.87
N ASP A 18 -8.47 -9.30 17.81
CA ASP A 18 -7.85 -8.00 17.53
C ASP A 18 -6.52 -8.15 16.76
N ARG A 19 -5.72 -9.18 17.09
CA ARG A 19 -4.46 -9.45 16.36
C ARG A 19 -4.67 -9.88 14.91
N ARG A 20 -5.70 -10.69 14.64
CA ARG A 20 -6.01 -11.16 13.28
C ARG A 20 -6.56 -10.02 12.42
N GLU A 21 -7.45 -9.21 12.99
CA GLU A 21 -8.03 -8.06 12.29
C GLU A 21 -6.96 -7.06 11.87
N ARG A 22 -6.04 -6.70 12.78
CA ARG A 22 -4.88 -5.84 12.45
C ARG A 22 -3.99 -6.43 11.36
N ALA A 23 -3.70 -7.73 11.43
CA ALA A 23 -2.89 -8.40 10.42
C ALA A 23 -3.55 -8.38 9.04
N LEU A 24 -4.89 -8.50 8.97
CA LEU A 24 -5.64 -8.37 7.71
C LEU A 24 -5.63 -6.93 7.19
N GLU A 25 -5.75 -5.92 8.06
CA GLU A 25 -5.62 -4.52 7.66
C GLU A 25 -4.23 -4.17 7.12
N GLU A 26 -3.18 -4.65 7.79
CA GLU A 26 -1.80 -4.48 7.35
C GLU A 26 -1.54 -5.18 6.02
N LEU A 27 -2.05 -6.41 5.86
CA LEU A 27 -1.96 -7.13 4.60
C LEU A 27 -2.66 -6.37 3.47
N LYS A 28 -3.86 -5.83 3.72
CA LYS A 28 -4.59 -5.03 2.72
C LYS A 28 -3.75 -3.82 2.29
N LYS A 29 -3.22 -3.05 3.24
CA LYS A 29 -2.36 -1.89 2.94
C LYS A 29 -1.11 -2.30 2.15
N ALA A 30 -0.44 -3.38 2.55
CA ALA A 30 0.76 -3.86 1.86
C ALA A 30 0.46 -4.27 0.41
N THR A 31 -0.67 -4.93 0.17
CA THR A 31 -1.08 -5.34 -1.19
C THR A 31 -1.47 -4.15 -2.08
N GLU A 32 -2.11 -3.12 -1.52
CA GLU A 32 -2.38 -1.85 -2.22
C GLU A 32 -1.06 -1.12 -2.55
N GLU A 33 -0.13 -1.00 -1.59
CA GLU A 33 1.18 -0.39 -1.82
C GLU A 33 2.01 -1.11 -2.89
N PHE A 34 1.95 -2.45 -2.91
CA PHE A 34 2.58 -3.25 -3.96
C PHE A 34 2.02 -2.94 -5.34
N GLU A 35 0.69 -2.87 -5.48
CA GLU A 35 0.05 -2.53 -6.74
C GLU A 35 0.40 -1.10 -7.19
N ALA A 36 0.53 -0.15 -6.26
CA ALA A 36 1.02 1.20 -6.56
C ALA A 36 2.45 1.18 -7.15
N ILE A 37 3.36 0.37 -6.61
CA ILE A 37 4.72 0.21 -7.17
C ILE A 37 4.67 -0.38 -8.59
N PHE A 38 3.81 -1.38 -8.79
CA PHE A 38 3.61 -2.00 -10.09
C PHE A 38 3.08 -0.99 -11.12
N ILE A 39 2.04 -0.23 -10.78
CA ILE A 39 1.47 0.80 -11.66
C ILE A 39 2.50 1.88 -11.95
N ASN A 40 3.28 2.32 -10.96
CA ASN A 40 4.35 3.30 -11.17
C ASN A 40 5.38 2.79 -12.20
N SER A 41 5.75 1.51 -12.11
CA SER A 41 6.67 0.86 -13.04
C SER A 41 6.07 0.78 -14.45
N MET A 42 4.77 0.48 -14.55
CA MET A 42 4.03 0.46 -15.81
C MET A 42 3.99 1.86 -16.46
N LEU A 43 3.67 2.91 -15.69
CA LEU A 43 3.65 4.30 -16.18
C LEU A 43 5.02 4.73 -16.72
N LYS A 44 6.09 4.38 -16.01
CA LYS A 44 7.46 4.61 -16.48
C LYS A 44 7.75 3.86 -17.78
N ALA A 45 7.39 2.58 -17.87
CA ALA A 45 7.58 1.78 -19.07
C ALA A 45 6.82 2.35 -20.28
N MET A 46 5.56 2.76 -20.10
CA MET A 46 4.76 3.40 -21.14
C MET A 46 5.37 4.73 -21.61
N ARG A 47 5.95 5.51 -20.70
CA ARG A 47 6.60 6.78 -21.05
C ARG A 47 7.87 6.56 -21.88
N ASN A 48 8.64 5.52 -21.56
CA ASN A 48 9.85 5.15 -22.28
C ASN A 48 9.58 4.73 -23.74
N THR A 49 8.33 4.43 -24.12
CA THR A 49 7.97 4.16 -25.52
C THR A 49 7.75 5.43 -26.34
N ILE A 50 7.67 6.61 -25.70
CA ILE A 50 7.53 7.90 -26.39
C ILE A 50 8.92 8.39 -26.80
N ILE A 51 9.17 8.49 -28.10
CA ILE A 51 10.40 9.09 -28.63
C ILE A 51 10.39 10.58 -28.27
N GLU A 52 11.29 11.02 -27.40
CA GLU A 52 11.42 12.44 -27.10
C GLU A 52 11.92 13.18 -28.35
N SER A 53 11.19 14.19 -28.80
CA SER A 53 11.62 15.01 -29.93
C SER A 53 12.67 16.02 -29.47
N ASN A 54 13.80 16.10 -30.18
CA ASN A 54 14.82 17.17 -29.99
C ASN A 54 14.32 18.59 -30.31
N LEU A 55 13.03 18.75 -30.64
CA LEU A 55 12.39 20.05 -30.89
C LEU A 55 12.27 20.92 -29.63
N PHE A 56 12.26 20.31 -28.44
CA PHE A 56 12.18 21.03 -27.18
C PHE A 56 13.39 20.70 -26.30
N PRO A 57 14.15 21.69 -25.82
CA PRO A 57 15.25 21.45 -24.90
C PRO A 57 14.73 20.82 -23.59
N GLU A 58 15.50 19.88 -23.07
CA GLU A 58 15.21 19.20 -21.82
C GLU A 58 15.25 20.21 -20.66
N GLN A 59 14.15 20.30 -19.91
CA GLN A 59 14.05 21.24 -18.79
C GLN A 59 14.63 20.62 -17.53
N ALA A 60 15.52 21.35 -16.84
CA ALA A 60 16.08 20.91 -15.57
C ALA A 60 14.96 20.62 -14.55
N GLY A 61 14.98 19.44 -13.92
CA GLY A 61 14.00 19.02 -12.92
C GLY A 61 12.70 18.39 -13.46
N LYS A 62 12.52 18.34 -14.79
CA LYS A 62 11.38 17.69 -15.45
C LYS A 62 11.21 16.23 -15.00
N ASP A 63 12.31 15.49 -14.89
CA ASP A 63 12.27 14.07 -14.51
C ASP A 63 11.94 13.85 -13.04
N VAL A 64 12.43 14.73 -12.16
CA VAL A 64 12.10 14.68 -10.72
C VAL A 64 10.61 14.94 -10.54
N TYR A 65 10.09 16.00 -11.16
CA TYR A 65 8.66 16.31 -11.11
C TYR A 65 7.80 15.17 -11.68
N ARG A 66 8.19 14.60 -12.83
CA ARG A 66 7.52 13.45 -13.43
C ARG A 66 7.53 12.24 -12.50
N ALA A 67 8.66 11.93 -11.88
CA ALA A 67 8.77 10.81 -10.95
C ALA A 67 7.82 10.97 -9.75
N MET A 68 7.74 12.18 -9.18
CA MET A 68 6.81 12.49 -8.09
C MET A 68 5.34 12.40 -8.54
N MET A 69 5.04 12.90 -9.75
CA MET A 69 3.71 12.81 -10.34
C MET A 69 3.30 11.36 -10.57
N ASP A 70 4.17 10.54 -11.16
CA ASP A 70 3.91 9.13 -11.42
C ASP A 70 3.72 8.34 -10.12
N GLU A 71 4.42 8.71 -9.04
CA GLU A 71 4.25 8.10 -7.73
C GLU A 71 2.87 8.43 -7.12
N TYR A 72 2.48 9.70 -7.14
CA TYR A 72 1.18 10.14 -6.66
C TYR A 72 0.03 9.49 -7.44
N LEU A 73 0.15 9.51 -8.77
CA LEU A 73 -0.86 8.92 -9.65
C LEU A 73 -0.99 7.42 -9.42
N ALA A 74 0.13 6.70 -9.29
CA ALA A 74 0.09 5.26 -9.05
C ALA A 74 -0.56 4.89 -7.71
N LYS A 75 -0.31 5.67 -6.65
CA LYS A 75 -0.97 5.52 -5.35
C LYS A 75 -2.48 5.74 -5.45
N GLU A 76 -2.90 6.79 -6.16
CA GLU A 76 -4.33 7.10 -6.31
C GLU A 76 -5.07 6.05 -7.15
N ILE A 77 -4.45 5.59 -8.25
CA ILE A 77 -5.00 4.52 -9.09
C ILE A 77 -5.16 3.24 -8.28
N SER A 78 -4.14 2.83 -7.52
CA SER A 78 -4.24 1.62 -6.69
C SER A 78 -5.35 1.71 -5.64
N ARG A 79 -5.45 2.83 -4.93
CA ARG A 79 -6.53 3.07 -3.94
C ARG A 79 -7.93 3.05 -4.56
N SER A 80 -8.05 3.49 -5.81
CA SER A 80 -9.31 3.49 -6.57
C SER A 80 -9.70 2.12 -7.15
N GLY A 81 -8.97 1.05 -6.81
CA GLY A 81 -9.21 -0.32 -7.26
C GLY A 81 -8.24 -0.83 -8.33
N GLY A 82 -7.38 0.04 -8.85
CA GLY A 82 -6.21 -0.32 -9.64
C GLY A 82 -6.50 -1.21 -10.85
N VAL A 83 -5.62 -2.17 -11.05
CA VAL A 83 -5.74 -3.21 -12.07
C VAL A 83 -6.25 -4.53 -11.47
N GLY A 84 -6.44 -4.58 -10.15
CA GLY A 84 -6.96 -5.73 -9.40
C GLY A 84 -5.89 -6.63 -8.81
N ILE A 85 -4.60 -6.28 -8.92
CA ILE A 85 -3.48 -7.08 -8.39
C ILE A 85 -3.51 -7.09 -6.87
N SER A 86 -3.76 -5.94 -6.25
CA SER A 86 -3.88 -5.82 -4.78
C SER A 86 -4.93 -6.79 -4.23
N ARG A 87 -6.11 -6.84 -4.86
CA ARG A 87 -7.20 -7.76 -4.50
C ARG A 87 -6.78 -9.23 -4.64
N MET A 88 -6.21 -9.60 -5.78
CA MET A 88 -5.78 -10.99 -6.03
C MET A 88 -4.72 -11.44 -5.00
N LEU A 89 -3.74 -10.58 -4.69
CA LEU A 89 -2.75 -10.87 -3.65
C LEU A 89 -3.39 -10.96 -2.26
N PHE A 90 -4.30 -10.04 -1.93
CA PHE A 90 -4.98 -10.05 -0.64
C PHE A 90 -5.80 -11.34 -0.44
N GLU A 91 -6.57 -11.74 -1.45
CA GLU A 91 -7.37 -12.97 -1.43
C GLU A 91 -6.51 -14.21 -1.22
N GLU A 92 -5.33 -14.27 -1.85
CA GLU A 92 -4.42 -15.41 -1.67
C GLU A 92 -3.71 -15.38 -0.33
N LEU A 93 -3.12 -14.25 0.04
CA LEU A 93 -2.29 -14.12 1.23
C LEU A 93 -3.11 -14.16 2.54
N SER A 94 -4.36 -13.67 2.51
CA SER A 94 -5.23 -13.66 3.70
C SER A 94 -5.57 -15.06 4.20
N LYS A 95 -5.48 -16.09 3.34
CA LYS A 95 -5.67 -17.50 3.73
C LYS A 95 -4.64 -17.97 4.75
N TYR A 96 -3.43 -17.40 4.70
CA TYR A 96 -2.32 -17.75 5.59
C TYR A 96 -2.30 -16.90 6.87
N ILE A 97 -3.10 -15.83 6.95
CA ILE A 97 -3.23 -14.98 8.14
C ILE A 97 -4.10 -15.69 9.18
N GLY A 98 -3.46 -16.46 10.04
CA GLY A 98 -4.08 -17.15 11.19
C GLY A 98 -3.75 -18.64 11.33
N GLU A 99 -2.99 -19.24 10.40
CA GLU A 99 -2.69 -20.69 10.45
C GLU A 99 -1.40 -21.08 11.18
N GLU A 100 -0.51 -20.13 11.52
CA GLU A 100 0.74 -20.45 12.25
C GLU A 100 0.66 -20.30 13.78
N VAL A 101 -0.11 -21.19 14.42
CA VAL A 101 0.23 -21.69 15.78
C VAL A 101 0.13 -23.24 15.89
N TYR A 102 -0.30 -23.99 14.86
CA TYR A 102 -0.50 -25.45 14.96
C TYR A 102 0.23 -26.30 13.90
N ARG A 103 1.40 -25.87 13.43
CA ARG A 103 2.26 -26.73 12.58
C ARG A 103 3.71 -26.82 13.07
N GLY A 104 3.86 -27.02 14.39
CA GLY A 104 5.16 -27.16 15.05
C GLY A 104 5.13 -28.00 16.33
N THR A 105 4.37 -29.09 16.37
CA THR A 105 4.60 -30.20 17.31
C THR A 105 4.11 -31.50 16.67
N LYS A 106 4.97 -32.12 15.88
CA LYS A 106 5.34 -33.54 15.97
C LYS A 106 6.73 -33.72 15.38
#